data_AF-A0A800LVG4-F1
#
_entry.id   AF-A0A800LVG4-F1
#
_cell.length_a   1.000
_cell.length_b   1.000
_cell.length_c   1.000
_cell.angle_alpha   90.00
_cell.angle_beta   90.00
_cell.angle_gamma   90.00
#
_symmetry.space_group_name_H-M   'P 1'
#
loop_
_entity.id
_entity.type
_entity.pdbx_description
1 polymer ?
#
loop_
_entity_poly.entity_id
_entity_poly.type
_entity_poly.pdbx_seq_one_letter_code
_entity_poly.pdbx_strand_id
1 'polypeptide(L)'
;MDYPPNRFVTSTPTFPKNNRIIIAFSHQDPYHYLNAFPISQSANQTITISMSLQFLSRRIRLQREKRGLKQHDIAHALQISPQAVSKWERGENAPDIALLRPLAGLLGVSIDWLMGGDADDPDVMAATALASGVQTARSKSESLPPKAFADWINARCYQATESVLRHDGIPIKYNGPGILCFFSGAGHAERAVRTALHMRLIETEPLKIGVCSGDVYFGSVGHPDYARPDVIGETVSIALLAMDWAVEHTKTGVVVTASTMEAMDNTVTAGPYTDVHLSGISHVVSLIEVS
;
A
#
# COMPACT_ATOMS: atom_id res chain seq x y z
N MET A 1 -31.73 -30.70 -41.17
CA MET A 1 -30.32 -30.69 -41.64
C MET A 1 -29.46 -30.53 -40.41
N ASP A 2 -29.07 -31.66 -39.83
CA ASP A 2 -28.13 -31.74 -38.71
C ASP A 2 -26.70 -31.74 -39.27
N TYR A 3 -25.85 -30.84 -38.78
CA TYR A 3 -24.41 -30.91 -38.97
C TYR A 3 -23.77 -31.55 -37.73
N PRO A 4 -22.88 -32.55 -37.89
CA PRO A 4 -22.22 -33.22 -36.77
C PRO A 4 -21.04 -32.39 -36.19
N PRO A 5 -20.58 -32.70 -34.96
CA PRO A 5 -19.59 -31.91 -34.23
C PRO A 5 -18.17 -32.14 -34.77
N ASN A 6 -17.43 -31.05 -35.00
CA ASN A 6 -16.05 -31.12 -35.47
C ASN A 6 -15.09 -31.33 -34.27
N ARG A 7 -14.47 -32.51 -34.23
CA ARG A 7 -13.36 -32.87 -33.32
C ARG A 7 -12.12 -32.05 -33.69
N PHE A 8 -11.61 -31.23 -32.77
CA PHE A 8 -10.23 -30.75 -32.84
C PHE A 8 -9.32 -31.72 -32.07
N VAL A 9 -8.48 -32.43 -32.82
CA VAL A 9 -7.41 -33.30 -32.31
C VAL A 9 -6.26 -32.42 -31.86
N THR A 10 -5.82 -32.59 -30.61
CA THR A 10 -4.64 -31.96 -30.01
C THR A 10 -3.36 -32.55 -30.59
N SER A 11 -2.55 -31.76 -31.28
CA SER A 11 -1.15 -32.08 -31.57
C SER A 11 -0.24 -31.28 -30.63
N THR A 12 0.29 -31.98 -29.63
CA THR A 12 1.39 -31.50 -28.77
C THR A 12 2.69 -31.39 -29.56
N PRO A 13 3.43 -30.26 -29.51
CA PRO A 13 4.79 -30.22 -30.05
C PRO A 13 5.76 -30.94 -29.10
N THR A 14 6.51 -31.89 -29.67
CA THR A 14 7.62 -32.61 -29.04
C THR A 14 8.88 -31.74 -29.00
N PHE A 15 9.44 -31.52 -27.80
CA PHE A 15 10.74 -30.86 -27.62
C PHE A 15 11.92 -31.83 -27.80
N PRO A 16 13.06 -31.40 -28.37
CA PRO A 16 14.25 -32.23 -28.50
C PRO A 16 14.91 -32.53 -27.15
N LYS A 17 15.22 -33.81 -26.94
CA LYS A 17 16.02 -34.32 -25.81
C LYS A 17 17.49 -33.95 -25.99
N ASN A 18 18.12 -33.60 -24.86
CA ASN A 18 19.57 -33.49 -24.62
C ASN A 18 20.30 -32.25 -25.19
N ASN A 19 20.35 -31.18 -24.39
CA ASN A 19 21.65 -30.65 -23.97
C ASN A 19 21.53 -30.14 -22.53
N ARG A 20 22.31 -30.76 -21.64
CA ARG A 20 22.37 -30.45 -20.21
C ARG A 20 23.07 -29.11 -20.01
N ILE A 21 22.39 -28.13 -19.43
CA ILE A 21 23.00 -27.21 -18.48
C ILE A 21 22.35 -27.53 -17.12
N ILE A 22 23.16 -28.08 -16.23
CA ILE A 22 22.79 -28.39 -14.85
C ILE A 22 22.87 -27.08 -14.08
N ILE A 23 21.74 -26.52 -13.66
CA ILE A 23 21.68 -25.66 -12.49
C ILE A 23 20.89 -26.45 -11.45
N ALA A 24 21.60 -26.91 -10.43
CA ALA A 24 21.03 -27.68 -9.33
C ALA A 24 20.05 -26.80 -8.55
N PHE A 25 18.78 -27.17 -8.52
CA PHE A 25 17.83 -26.65 -7.54
C PHE A 25 17.95 -27.51 -6.27
N SER A 26 18.61 -26.96 -5.26
CA SER A 26 18.47 -27.43 -3.88
C SER A 26 17.11 -26.98 -3.37
N HIS A 27 16.19 -27.92 -3.20
CA HIS A 27 14.94 -27.74 -2.47
C HIS A 27 15.26 -27.44 -0.99
N GLN A 28 15.16 -26.18 -0.59
CA GLN A 28 15.00 -25.79 0.82
C GLN A 28 13.94 -24.70 0.91
N ASP A 29 12.97 -24.92 1.80
CA ASP A 29 11.82 -24.10 2.11
C ASP A 29 12.13 -22.59 2.24
N PRO A 30 11.35 -21.69 1.61
CA PRO A 30 11.59 -20.24 1.71
C PRO A 30 10.95 -19.58 2.96
N TYR A 31 10.43 -20.33 3.92
CA TYR A 31 9.81 -19.79 5.14
C TYR A 31 10.62 -20.10 6.41
N HIS A 32 11.84 -19.57 6.49
CA HIS A 32 12.59 -19.52 7.75
C HIS A 32 13.46 -18.27 7.86
N TYR A 33 12.85 -17.16 8.29
CA TYR A 33 13.56 -16.04 8.88
C TYR A 33 12.89 -15.63 10.19
N LEU A 34 13.25 -16.34 11.26
CA LEU A 34 13.17 -15.86 12.63
C LEU A 34 14.54 -15.29 13.02
N ASN A 35 14.54 -14.01 13.41
CA ASN A 35 15.55 -13.29 14.20
C ASN A 35 16.94 -13.02 13.60
N ALA A 36 17.21 -11.76 13.26
CA ALA A 36 18.28 -10.95 13.89
C ALA A 36 18.46 -9.59 13.19
N PHE A 37 17.77 -8.55 13.65
CA PHE A 37 18.24 -7.16 13.54
C PHE A 37 17.91 -6.42 14.83
N PRO A 38 18.85 -5.64 15.40
CA PRO A 38 18.59 -4.88 16.61
C PRO A 38 17.63 -3.73 16.27
N ILE A 39 16.43 -3.78 16.83
CA ILE A 39 15.48 -2.66 16.82
C ILE A 39 16.12 -1.54 17.65
N SER A 40 16.66 -0.51 16.98
CA SER A 40 16.83 0.78 17.65
C SER A 40 15.45 1.36 17.88
N GLN A 41 14.92 1.17 19.10
CA GLN A 41 13.73 1.87 19.56
C GLN A 41 14.04 3.36 19.63
N SER A 42 13.32 4.19 18.88
CA SER A 42 13.15 5.59 19.28
C SER A 42 11.81 6.18 18.80
N ALA A 43 10.96 6.41 19.81
CA ALA A 43 9.94 7.46 19.95
C ALA A 43 8.56 7.37 19.27
N ASN A 44 8.37 6.80 18.07
CA ASN A 44 7.07 6.96 17.38
C ASN A 44 5.97 5.93 17.70
N GLN A 45 6.27 4.75 18.26
CA GLN A 45 5.24 3.77 18.65
C GLN A 45 4.48 4.17 19.92
N THR A 46 5.14 4.85 20.86
CA THR A 46 4.53 5.25 22.14
C THR A 46 3.44 6.31 21.93
N ILE A 47 3.59 7.19 20.95
CA ILE A 47 2.67 8.29 20.69
C ILE A 47 1.35 7.78 20.07
N THR A 48 1.42 6.90 19.06
CA THR A 48 0.21 6.33 18.42
C THR A 48 -0.54 5.36 19.33
N ILE A 49 0.17 4.50 20.08
CA ILE A 49 -0.46 3.60 21.07
C ILE A 49 -1.11 4.43 22.19
N SER A 50 -0.43 5.48 22.68
CA SER A 50 -1.00 6.41 23.66
C SER A 50 -2.29 7.06 23.15
N MET A 51 -2.33 7.49 21.89
CA MET A 51 -3.51 8.14 21.31
C MET A 51 -4.69 7.16 21.16
N SER A 52 -4.45 5.95 20.66
CA SER A 52 -5.49 4.90 20.53
C SER A 52 -6.05 4.44 21.89
N LEU A 53 -5.19 4.33 22.90
CA LEU A 53 -5.57 3.92 24.25
C LEU A 53 -6.36 5.03 24.99
N GLN A 54 -6.04 6.29 24.71
CA GLN A 54 -6.83 7.44 25.18
C GLN A 54 -8.25 7.45 24.58
N PHE A 55 -8.43 7.06 23.32
CA PHE A 55 -9.76 6.92 22.72
C PHE A 55 -10.56 5.78 23.34
N LEU A 56 -9.95 4.58 23.43
CA LEU A 56 -10.56 3.41 24.03
C LEU A 56 -11.00 3.67 25.49
N SER A 57 -10.10 4.22 26.30
CA SER A 57 -10.36 4.58 27.70
C SER A 57 -11.54 5.55 27.85
N ARG A 58 -11.57 6.61 27.03
CA ARG A 58 -12.66 7.59 27.01
C ARG A 58 -13.98 6.97 26.59
N ARG A 59 -14.00 6.12 25.55
CA ARG A 59 -15.22 5.48 25.04
C ARG A 59 -15.80 4.46 26.01
N ILE A 60 -14.94 3.66 26.68
CA ILE A 60 -15.34 2.77 27.78
C ILE A 60 -16.02 3.58 28.88
N ARG A 61 -15.37 4.64 29.38
CA ARG A 61 -15.89 5.47 30.45
C ARG A 61 -17.20 6.16 30.07
N LEU A 62 -17.24 6.79 28.90
CA LEU A 62 -18.41 7.50 28.39
C LEU A 62 -19.62 6.58 28.28
N GLN A 63 -19.44 5.41 27.66
CA GLN A 63 -20.55 4.49 27.44
C GLN A 63 -20.99 3.79 28.74
N ARG A 64 -20.05 3.52 29.66
CA ARG A 64 -20.36 3.04 31.01
C ARG A 64 -21.26 4.04 31.75
N GLU A 65 -20.85 5.31 31.79
CA GLU A 65 -21.60 6.39 32.45
C GLU A 65 -22.97 6.61 31.80
N LYS A 66 -23.05 6.60 30.46
CA LYS A 66 -24.31 6.71 29.70
C LYS A 66 -25.30 5.59 30.04
N ARG A 67 -24.82 4.41 30.40
CA ARG A 67 -25.64 3.25 30.81
C ARG A 67 -25.92 3.19 32.30
N GLY A 68 -25.48 4.17 33.09
CA GLY A 68 -25.65 4.17 34.54
C GLY A 68 -24.85 3.08 35.26
N LEU A 69 -23.84 2.51 34.59
CA LEU A 69 -22.98 1.46 35.15
C LEU A 69 -21.85 2.09 35.97
N LYS A 70 -21.45 1.44 37.05
CA LYS A 70 -20.24 1.74 37.82
C LYS A 70 -19.11 0.80 37.38
N GLN A 71 -17.84 1.16 37.65
CA GLN A 71 -16.69 0.34 37.28
C GLN A 71 -16.78 -1.10 37.83
N HIS A 72 -17.32 -1.27 39.04
CA HIS A 72 -17.52 -2.59 39.65
C HIS A 72 -18.55 -3.46 38.91
N ASP A 73 -19.51 -2.85 38.18
CA ASP A 73 -20.53 -3.60 37.44
C ASP A 73 -19.90 -4.25 36.21
N ILE A 74 -19.03 -3.52 35.51
CA ILE A 74 -18.22 -4.06 34.42
C ILE A 74 -17.29 -5.16 34.93
N ALA A 75 -16.62 -4.92 36.06
CA ALA A 75 -15.70 -5.89 36.63
C ALA A 75 -16.38 -7.20 37.00
N HIS A 76 -17.55 -7.13 37.63
CA HIS A 76 -18.35 -8.30 37.99
C HIS A 76 -18.89 -9.04 36.77
N ALA A 77 -19.42 -8.31 35.77
CA ALA A 77 -19.93 -8.91 34.54
C ALA A 77 -18.84 -9.62 33.73
N LEU A 78 -17.62 -9.10 33.73
CA LEU A 78 -16.48 -9.66 32.99
C LEU A 78 -15.58 -10.58 33.83
N GLN A 79 -15.90 -10.82 35.11
CA GLN A 79 -15.13 -11.66 36.04
C GLN A 79 -13.65 -11.22 36.17
N ILE A 80 -13.44 -9.91 36.32
CA ILE A 80 -12.12 -9.28 36.49
C ILE A 80 -12.09 -8.39 37.73
N SER A 81 -10.91 -7.87 38.07
CA SER A 81 -10.81 -6.90 39.18
C SER A 81 -11.36 -5.52 38.78
N PRO A 82 -12.04 -4.80 39.69
CA PRO A 82 -12.42 -3.39 39.48
C PRO A 82 -11.21 -2.50 39.14
N GLN A 83 -10.03 -2.84 39.66
CA GLN A 83 -8.80 -2.13 39.37
C GLN A 83 -8.42 -2.24 37.89
N ALA A 84 -8.70 -3.37 37.22
CA ALA A 84 -8.48 -3.52 35.78
C ALA A 84 -9.33 -2.51 34.98
N VAL A 85 -10.64 -2.44 35.25
CA VAL A 85 -11.54 -1.46 34.61
C VAL A 85 -11.07 -0.02 34.88
N SER A 86 -10.62 0.25 36.09
CA SER A 86 -10.10 1.55 36.48
C SER A 86 -8.85 1.95 35.69
N LYS A 87 -7.92 1.01 35.46
CA LYS A 87 -6.72 1.21 34.63
C LYS A 87 -7.08 1.41 33.16
N TRP A 88 -8.09 0.68 32.65
CA TRP A 88 -8.60 0.88 31.30
C TRP A 88 -9.13 2.29 31.10
N GLU A 89 -9.95 2.80 32.02
CA GLU A 89 -10.56 4.14 31.90
C GLU A 89 -9.57 5.29 32.13
N ARG A 90 -8.41 5.02 32.73
CA ARG A 90 -7.30 5.98 32.85
C ARG A 90 -6.30 5.89 31.68
N GLY A 91 -6.50 4.95 30.75
CA GLY A 91 -5.59 4.73 29.65
C GLY A 91 -4.23 4.17 30.08
N GLU A 92 -4.14 3.52 31.25
CA GLU A 92 -2.90 2.90 31.76
C GLU A 92 -2.63 1.55 31.10
N ASN A 93 -3.67 0.82 30.69
CA ASN A 93 -3.61 -0.41 29.91
C ASN A 93 -4.94 -0.65 29.17
N ALA A 94 -4.96 -1.64 28.26
CA ALA A 94 -6.16 -2.02 27.51
C ALA A 94 -6.80 -3.31 28.06
N PRO A 95 -8.11 -3.55 27.81
CA PRO A 95 -8.68 -4.88 27.92
C PRO A 95 -7.95 -5.86 27.00
N ASP A 96 -7.79 -7.10 27.44
CA ASP A 96 -7.31 -8.17 26.56
C ASP A 96 -8.30 -8.39 25.39
N ILE A 97 -7.82 -8.90 24.26
CA ILE A 97 -8.61 -9.14 23.05
C ILE A 97 -9.84 -10.02 23.34
N ALA A 98 -9.71 -10.99 24.25
CA ALA A 98 -10.79 -11.86 24.69
C ALA A 98 -11.91 -11.11 25.43
N LEU A 99 -11.59 -9.98 26.06
CA LEU A 99 -12.52 -9.15 26.82
C LEU A 99 -13.21 -8.08 25.96
N LEU A 100 -12.71 -7.78 24.75
CA LEU A 100 -13.27 -6.73 23.89
C LEU A 100 -14.70 -7.04 23.45
N ARG A 101 -14.97 -8.26 22.99
CA ARG A 101 -16.33 -8.68 22.58
C ARG A 101 -17.35 -8.63 23.73
N PRO A 102 -17.10 -9.25 24.91
CA PRO A 102 -18.06 -9.19 26.01
C PRO A 102 -18.17 -7.77 26.60
N LEU A 103 -17.10 -6.99 26.64
CA LEU A 103 -17.15 -5.58 27.06
C LEU A 103 -18.02 -4.74 26.10
N ALA A 104 -17.83 -4.90 24.78
CA ALA A 104 -18.64 -4.23 23.77
C ALA A 104 -20.13 -4.63 23.88
N GLY A 105 -20.41 -5.91 24.14
CA GLY A 105 -21.76 -6.40 24.40
C GLY A 105 -22.40 -5.78 25.65
N LEU A 106 -21.66 -5.69 26.75
CA LEU A 106 -22.11 -5.06 28.01
C LEU A 106 -22.39 -3.56 27.83
N LEU A 107 -21.50 -2.88 27.12
CA LEU A 107 -21.62 -1.47 26.74
C LEU A 107 -22.59 -1.23 25.57
N GLY A 108 -23.10 -2.32 24.96
CA GLY A 108 -23.94 -2.38 23.77
C GLY A 108 -23.54 -1.40 22.67
N VAL A 109 -22.29 -1.57 22.25
CA VAL A 109 -21.64 -0.91 21.12
C VAL A 109 -20.93 -1.98 20.28
N SER A 110 -20.52 -1.68 19.05
CA SER A 110 -19.63 -2.57 18.32
C SER A 110 -18.21 -2.50 18.89
N ILE A 111 -17.40 -3.53 18.62
CA ILE A 111 -15.96 -3.49 18.95
C ILE A 111 -15.30 -2.33 18.20
N ASP A 112 -15.68 -2.08 16.95
CA ASP A 112 -15.14 -0.98 16.14
C ASP A 112 -15.43 0.39 16.79
N TRP A 113 -16.66 0.60 17.25
CA TRP A 113 -17.00 1.81 18.00
C TRP A 113 -16.19 1.88 19.30
N LEU A 114 -15.94 0.77 19.99
CA LEU A 114 -15.16 0.80 21.22
C LEU A 114 -13.68 1.21 20.97
N MET A 115 -13.13 0.78 19.83
CA MET A 115 -11.73 0.96 19.43
C MET A 115 -11.42 2.30 18.77
N GLY A 116 -12.40 3.21 18.63
CA GLY A 116 -12.16 4.50 18.00
C GLY A 116 -12.74 4.64 16.59
N GLY A 117 -13.36 3.60 16.03
CA GLY A 117 -14.04 3.68 14.73
C GLY A 117 -15.25 4.61 14.80
N ASP A 118 -15.05 5.89 14.51
CA ASP A 118 -16.13 6.78 14.08
C ASP A 118 -16.17 6.70 12.55
N ALA A 119 -16.74 5.63 12.00
CA ALA A 119 -17.07 5.55 10.57
C ALA A 119 -15.96 6.00 9.59
N ASP A 120 -14.71 5.59 9.81
CA ASP A 120 -13.76 5.52 8.70
C ASP A 120 -14.19 4.34 7.85
N ASP A 121 -14.46 4.60 6.57
CA ASP A 121 -14.65 3.54 5.59
C ASP A 121 -13.44 2.58 5.74
N PRO A 122 -13.63 1.29 6.09
CA PRO A 122 -12.51 0.38 6.35
C PRO A 122 -11.59 0.22 5.14
N ASP A 123 -12.09 0.62 3.97
CA ASP A 123 -11.37 0.60 2.72
C ASP A 123 -10.55 1.90 2.51
N VAL A 124 -10.70 2.93 3.34
CA VAL A 124 -9.94 4.20 3.26
C VAL A 124 -8.77 4.21 4.24
N MET A 125 -7.58 4.53 3.74
CA MET A 125 -6.35 4.59 4.55
C MET A 125 -5.37 5.64 4.05
N ALA A 126 -4.54 6.15 4.95
CA ALA A 126 -3.36 6.92 4.59
C ALA A 126 -2.34 6.03 3.86
N ALA A 127 -1.91 6.49 2.69
CA ALA A 127 -0.99 5.75 1.85
C ALA A 127 -0.11 6.69 1.01
N THR A 128 0.90 6.11 0.36
CA THR A 128 1.62 6.73 -0.74
C THR A 128 1.38 5.94 -2.01
N ALA A 129 0.77 6.56 -3.01
CA ALA A 129 0.65 6.00 -4.34
C ALA A 129 1.92 6.29 -5.16
N LEU A 130 2.40 5.28 -5.88
CA LEU A 130 3.49 5.40 -6.85
C LEU A 130 2.99 4.89 -8.20
N ALA A 131 3.02 5.77 -9.19
CA ALA A 131 2.77 5.44 -10.58
C ALA A 131 4.09 5.56 -11.36
N SER A 132 4.38 4.55 -12.18
CA SER A 132 5.56 4.54 -13.03
C SER A 132 5.22 4.22 -14.48
N GLY A 133 6.17 4.51 -15.37
CA GLY A 133 6.11 4.14 -16.78
C GLY A 133 7.46 4.30 -17.46
N VAL A 134 7.60 3.71 -18.64
CA VAL A 134 8.80 3.82 -19.47
C VAL A 134 8.53 4.80 -20.61
N GLN A 135 9.36 5.82 -20.78
CA GLN A 135 9.14 6.88 -21.77
C GLN A 135 9.25 6.36 -23.22
N THR A 136 10.08 5.34 -23.46
CA THR A 136 10.33 4.79 -24.80
C THR A 136 9.25 3.80 -25.27
N ALA A 137 8.26 3.46 -24.44
CA ALA A 137 7.27 2.42 -24.70
C ALA A 137 6.59 2.53 -26.07
N ARG A 138 6.18 3.75 -26.45
CA ARG A 138 5.52 4.01 -27.73
C ARG A 138 6.44 3.68 -28.91
N SER A 139 7.67 4.20 -28.91
CA SER A 139 8.66 3.91 -29.96
C SER A 139 8.98 2.40 -30.07
N LYS A 140 8.98 1.68 -28.94
CA LYS A 140 9.16 0.23 -28.91
C LYS A 140 7.95 -0.51 -29.52
N SER A 141 6.74 -0.04 -29.26
CA SER A 141 5.52 -0.62 -29.84
C SER A 141 5.46 -0.48 -31.37
N GLU A 142 6.03 0.59 -31.92
CA GLU A 142 6.09 0.85 -33.37
C GLU A 142 7.18 0.01 -34.06
N SER A 143 8.23 -0.36 -33.33
CA SER A 143 9.42 -1.03 -33.90
C SER A 143 9.47 -2.54 -33.64
N LEU A 144 8.73 -3.06 -32.65
CA LEU A 144 8.74 -4.48 -32.29
C LEU A 144 7.45 -5.19 -32.74
N PRO A 145 7.54 -6.44 -33.22
CA PRO A 145 6.37 -7.29 -33.38
C PRO A 145 5.61 -7.46 -32.06
N PRO A 146 4.27 -7.68 -32.06
CA PRO A 146 3.46 -7.72 -30.85
C PRO A 146 3.97 -8.67 -29.75
N LYS A 147 4.45 -9.86 -30.12
CA LYS A 147 5.00 -10.82 -29.14
C LYS A 147 6.29 -10.33 -28.50
N ALA A 148 7.20 -9.74 -29.28
CA ALA A 148 8.45 -9.21 -28.79
C ALA A 148 8.21 -7.97 -27.91
N PHE A 149 7.23 -7.13 -28.26
CA PHE A 149 6.83 -6.00 -27.43
C PHE A 149 6.23 -6.45 -26.09
N ALA A 150 5.39 -7.49 -26.10
CA ALA A 150 4.86 -8.08 -24.87
C ALA A 150 5.97 -8.64 -23.96
N ASP A 151 6.96 -9.35 -24.52
CA ASP A 151 8.11 -9.85 -23.76
C ASP A 151 8.96 -8.72 -23.18
N TRP A 152 9.12 -7.64 -23.95
CA TRP A 152 9.78 -6.42 -23.49
C TRP A 152 9.01 -5.76 -22.33
N ILE A 153 7.69 -5.61 -22.44
CA ILE A 153 6.84 -5.09 -21.33
C ILE A 153 6.99 -5.97 -20.09
N ASN A 154 6.88 -7.28 -20.23
CA ASN A 154 6.93 -8.22 -19.11
C ASN A 154 8.26 -8.11 -18.33
N ALA A 155 9.38 -7.92 -19.03
CA ALA A 155 10.68 -7.73 -18.37
C ALA A 155 10.70 -6.47 -17.48
N ARG A 156 10.13 -5.35 -17.95
CA ARG A 156 10.07 -4.10 -17.17
C ARG A 156 9.07 -4.18 -16.03
N CYS A 157 7.89 -4.76 -16.27
CA CYS A 157 6.90 -5.02 -15.22
C CYS A 157 7.47 -5.90 -14.11
N TYR A 158 8.28 -6.92 -14.46
CA TYR A 158 8.98 -7.75 -13.47
C TYR A 158 9.93 -6.91 -12.61
N GLN A 159 10.83 -6.14 -13.22
CA GLN A 159 11.79 -5.30 -12.48
C GLN A 159 11.12 -4.24 -11.60
N ALA A 160 10.06 -3.62 -12.09
CA ALA A 160 9.25 -2.68 -11.33
C ALA A 160 8.61 -3.37 -10.12
N THR A 161 8.00 -4.55 -10.32
CA THR A 161 7.36 -5.32 -9.25
C THR A 161 8.38 -5.74 -8.18
N GLU A 162 9.55 -6.22 -8.57
CA GLU A 162 10.62 -6.57 -7.62
C GLU A 162 11.05 -5.37 -6.77
N SER A 163 11.09 -4.17 -7.36
CA SER A 163 11.41 -2.94 -6.62
C SER A 163 10.33 -2.57 -5.61
N VAL A 164 9.05 -2.75 -5.96
CA VAL A 164 7.91 -2.51 -5.07
C VAL A 164 7.93 -3.51 -3.90
N LEU A 165 8.07 -4.80 -4.20
CA LEU A 165 8.08 -5.85 -3.18
C LEU A 165 9.28 -5.72 -2.23
N ARG A 166 10.45 -5.31 -2.74
CA ARG A 166 11.66 -5.06 -1.94
C ARG A 166 11.46 -4.04 -0.82
N HIS A 167 10.49 -3.13 -0.97
CA HIS A 167 10.20 -2.07 0.00
C HIS A 167 8.78 -2.21 0.57
N ASP A 168 8.26 -3.43 0.64
CA ASP A 168 6.96 -3.75 1.25
C ASP A 168 5.80 -2.93 0.66
N GLY A 169 5.84 -2.67 -0.65
CA GLY A 169 4.76 -2.06 -1.40
C GLY A 169 3.79 -3.10 -1.94
N ILE A 170 2.58 -2.65 -2.28
CA ILE A 170 1.52 -3.49 -2.82
C ILE A 170 1.32 -3.14 -4.30
N PRO A 171 1.72 -4.02 -5.23
CA PRO A 171 1.39 -3.90 -6.65
C PRO A 171 -0.12 -3.93 -6.87
N ILE A 172 -0.66 -2.99 -7.66
CA ILE A 172 -2.10 -2.94 -7.99
C ILE A 172 -2.34 -3.43 -9.41
N LYS A 173 -1.78 -2.73 -10.39
CA LYS A 173 -1.97 -3.03 -11.80
C LYS A 173 -0.85 -2.45 -12.65
N TYR A 174 -0.74 -2.98 -13.86
CA TYR A 174 0.19 -2.46 -14.85
C TYR A 174 -0.50 -1.45 -15.77
N ASN A 175 0.21 -0.36 -16.09
CA ASN A 175 -0.19 0.69 -17.01
C ASN A 175 0.82 0.76 -18.17
N GLY A 176 0.75 -0.21 -19.09
CA GLY A 176 1.79 -0.43 -20.10
C GLY A 176 3.03 -1.09 -19.46
N PRO A 177 4.27 -0.65 -19.74
CA PRO A 177 5.50 -1.14 -19.10
C PRO A 177 5.77 -0.50 -17.74
N GLY A 178 4.74 0.01 -17.08
CA GLY A 178 4.80 0.64 -15.77
C GLY A 178 3.94 -0.09 -14.76
N ILE A 179 4.03 0.33 -13.50
CA ILE A 179 3.22 -0.18 -12.41
C ILE A 179 2.55 0.96 -11.64
N LEU A 180 1.28 0.76 -11.29
CA LEU A 180 0.62 1.45 -10.20
C LEU A 180 0.72 0.57 -8.95
N CYS A 181 1.23 1.14 -7.87
CA CYS A 181 1.33 0.49 -6.57
C CYS A 181 1.10 1.51 -5.45
N PHE A 182 0.92 1.02 -4.23
CA PHE A 182 0.85 1.88 -3.07
C PHE A 182 1.60 1.29 -1.87
N PHE A 183 1.87 2.14 -0.89
CA PHE A 183 2.51 1.82 0.37
C PHE A 183 1.61 2.35 1.49
N SER A 184 1.41 1.61 2.57
CA SER A 184 0.65 2.05 3.74
C SER A 184 1.35 1.67 5.05
N GLY A 185 0.84 2.15 6.18
CA GLY A 185 1.45 1.93 7.49
C GLY A 185 2.73 2.75 7.74
N ALA A 186 3.43 2.49 8.84
CA ALA A 186 4.55 3.32 9.28
C ALA A 186 5.64 3.46 8.21
N GLY A 187 6.06 4.69 7.86
CA GLY A 187 7.13 4.93 6.89
C GLY A 187 6.74 4.69 5.41
N HIS A 188 5.43 4.70 5.09
CA HIS A 188 4.96 4.44 3.73
C HIS A 188 5.55 5.40 2.67
N ALA A 189 5.70 6.69 2.99
CA ALA A 189 6.28 7.69 2.09
C ALA A 189 7.75 7.40 1.77
N GLU A 190 8.56 7.12 2.80
CA GLU A 190 9.98 6.79 2.62
C GLU A 190 10.16 5.53 1.76
N ARG A 191 9.38 4.48 2.00
CA ARG A 191 9.45 3.25 1.21
C ARG A 191 9.05 3.46 -0.25
N ALA A 192 8.04 4.29 -0.50
CA ALA A 192 7.66 4.65 -1.86
C ALA A 192 8.77 5.41 -2.59
N VAL A 193 9.37 6.42 -1.96
CA VAL A 193 10.46 7.20 -2.57
C VAL A 193 11.71 6.34 -2.80
N ARG A 194 12.08 5.48 -1.83
CA ARG A 194 13.17 4.50 -2.01
C ARG A 194 12.89 3.55 -3.17
N THR A 195 11.64 3.11 -3.34
CA THR A 195 11.23 2.30 -4.48
C THR A 195 11.44 3.03 -5.81
N ALA A 196 11.00 4.29 -5.90
CA ALA A 196 11.16 5.10 -7.10
C ALA A 196 12.65 5.27 -7.49
N LEU A 197 13.50 5.59 -6.52
CA LEU A 197 14.94 5.72 -6.73
C LEU A 197 15.59 4.38 -7.10
N HIS A 198 15.17 3.28 -6.45
CA HIS A 198 15.66 1.95 -6.79
C HIS A 198 15.29 1.54 -8.22
N MET A 199 14.04 1.77 -8.65
CA MET A 199 13.61 1.51 -10.04
C MET A 199 14.51 2.25 -11.04
N ARG A 200 14.81 3.52 -10.76
CA ARG A 200 15.69 4.34 -11.60
C ARG A 200 17.13 3.84 -11.66
N LEU A 201 17.63 3.22 -10.59
CA LEU A 201 19.00 2.66 -10.57
C LEU A 201 19.13 1.38 -11.39
N ILE A 202 18.07 0.58 -11.48
CA ILE A 202 18.11 -0.74 -12.13
C ILE A 202 17.55 -0.74 -13.54
N GLU A 203 16.68 0.21 -13.88
CA GLU A 203 16.08 0.30 -15.20
C GLU A 203 17.03 0.96 -16.19
N THR A 204 17.14 0.34 -17.34
CA THR A 204 17.99 0.79 -18.46
C THR A 204 17.29 1.81 -19.34
N GLU A 205 15.96 1.76 -19.40
CA GLU A 205 15.14 2.70 -20.15
C GLU A 205 14.83 3.96 -19.31
N PRO A 206 14.66 5.13 -19.92
CA PRO A 206 14.27 6.33 -19.20
C PRO A 206 12.86 6.15 -18.60
N LEU A 207 12.79 6.22 -17.27
CA LEU A 207 11.56 6.11 -16.50
C LEU A 207 10.86 7.46 -16.34
N LYS A 208 9.56 7.39 -16.09
CA LYS A 208 8.75 8.46 -15.52
C LYS A 208 8.05 7.91 -14.29
N ILE A 209 8.14 8.60 -13.16
CA ILE A 209 7.61 8.16 -11.87
C ILE A 209 7.01 9.37 -11.14
N GLY A 210 5.77 9.23 -10.71
CA GLY A 210 5.11 10.18 -9.82
C GLY A 210 4.73 9.50 -8.51
N VAL A 211 5.02 10.18 -7.40
CA VAL A 211 4.76 9.69 -6.04
C VAL A 211 3.93 10.71 -5.28
N CYS A 212 2.82 10.29 -4.68
CA CYS A 212 1.93 11.18 -3.94
C CYS A 212 1.44 10.49 -2.66
N SER A 213 1.45 11.24 -1.55
CA SER A 213 0.98 10.76 -0.25
C SER A 213 -0.31 11.48 0.14
N GLY A 214 -1.25 10.71 0.69
CA GLY A 214 -2.58 11.16 1.10
C GLY A 214 -3.49 9.97 1.38
N ASP A 215 -4.78 10.24 1.56
CA ASP A 215 -5.76 9.17 1.74
C ASP A 215 -6.09 8.49 0.41
N VAL A 216 -6.32 7.18 0.47
CA VAL A 216 -6.75 6.36 -0.66
C VAL A 216 -7.87 5.41 -0.23
N TYR A 217 -8.80 5.16 -1.13
CA TYR A 217 -9.69 4.01 -1.07
C TYR A 217 -9.00 2.80 -1.69
N PHE A 218 -8.96 1.67 -0.99
CA PHE A 218 -8.49 0.38 -1.48
C PHE A 218 -9.57 -0.68 -1.29
N GLY A 219 -10.17 -1.10 -2.39
CA GLY A 219 -11.30 -2.03 -2.37
C GLY A 219 -11.72 -2.48 -3.76
N SER A 220 -12.88 -3.10 -3.86
CA SER A 220 -13.38 -3.68 -5.11
C SER A 220 -13.90 -2.60 -6.07
N VAL A 221 -13.30 -2.46 -7.24
CA VAL A 221 -13.69 -1.48 -8.26
C VAL A 221 -14.02 -2.17 -9.59
N GLY A 222 -15.16 -1.84 -10.18
CA GLY A 222 -15.56 -2.29 -11.51
C GLY A 222 -16.89 -3.06 -11.55
N HIS A 223 -17.16 -3.68 -12.71
CA HIS A 223 -18.33 -4.54 -12.91
C HIS A 223 -18.23 -5.80 -12.03
N PRO A 224 -19.32 -6.31 -11.42
CA PRO A 224 -19.27 -7.47 -10.51
C PRO A 224 -18.46 -8.68 -11.02
N ASP A 225 -18.56 -9.00 -12.32
CA ASP A 225 -17.83 -10.12 -12.94
C ASP A 225 -16.34 -9.87 -13.21
N TYR A 226 -15.90 -8.61 -13.17
CA TYR A 226 -14.55 -8.20 -13.54
C TYR A 226 -13.85 -7.37 -12.46
N ALA A 227 -14.56 -7.07 -11.37
CA ALA A 227 -14.10 -6.23 -10.30
C ALA A 227 -12.89 -6.88 -9.63
N ARG A 228 -11.94 -6.02 -9.26
CA ARG A 228 -10.69 -6.41 -8.64
C ARG A 228 -10.38 -5.41 -7.54
N PRO A 229 -9.58 -5.79 -6.54
CA PRO A 229 -8.98 -4.81 -5.66
C PRO A 229 -8.21 -3.77 -6.47
N ASP A 230 -8.50 -2.50 -6.24
CA ASP A 230 -7.85 -1.36 -6.88
C ASP A 230 -7.68 -0.24 -5.85
N VAL A 231 -6.80 0.71 -6.16
CA VAL A 231 -6.57 1.90 -5.33
C VAL A 231 -7.08 3.14 -6.05
N ILE A 232 -7.93 3.91 -5.38
CA ILE A 232 -8.62 5.07 -5.95
C ILE A 232 -8.50 6.27 -5.00
N GLY A 233 -8.48 7.46 -5.58
CA GLY A 233 -8.48 8.71 -4.83
C GLY A 233 -7.71 9.79 -5.57
N GLU A 234 -7.82 11.03 -5.08
CA GLU A 234 -7.06 12.15 -5.62
C GLU A 234 -5.55 11.90 -5.55
N THR A 235 -5.07 11.28 -4.46
CA THR A 235 -3.68 10.82 -4.28
C THR A 235 -3.17 10.02 -5.49
N VAL A 236 -3.99 9.08 -5.99
CA VAL A 236 -3.65 8.23 -7.15
C VAL A 236 -3.66 9.03 -8.45
N SER A 237 -4.66 9.90 -8.63
CA SER A 237 -4.76 10.78 -9.79
C SER A 237 -3.56 11.73 -9.89
N ILE A 238 -3.15 12.35 -8.78
CA ILE A 238 -1.99 13.22 -8.71
C ILE A 238 -0.71 12.44 -9.02
N ALA A 239 -0.53 11.22 -8.48
CA ALA A 239 0.65 10.41 -8.81
C ALA A 239 0.77 10.12 -10.32
N LEU A 240 -0.35 9.78 -10.97
CA LEU A 240 -0.39 9.54 -12.42
C LEU A 240 -0.12 10.82 -13.24
N LEU A 241 -0.71 11.94 -12.86
CA LEU A 241 -0.51 13.23 -13.54
C LEU A 241 0.91 13.78 -13.33
N ALA A 242 1.45 13.66 -12.12
CA ALA A 242 2.81 14.07 -11.80
C ALA A 242 3.83 13.22 -12.56
N MET A 243 3.57 11.91 -12.73
CA MET A 243 4.38 11.04 -13.57
C MET A 243 4.48 11.56 -15.01
N ASP A 244 3.37 12.00 -15.61
CA ASP A 244 3.38 12.57 -16.97
C ASP A 244 4.09 13.93 -17.00
N TRP A 245 3.86 14.78 -16.00
CA TRP A 245 4.55 16.06 -15.86
C TRP A 245 6.08 15.90 -15.77
N ALA A 246 6.56 14.87 -15.07
CA ALA A 246 7.98 14.62 -14.85
C ALA A 246 8.79 14.50 -16.14
N VAL A 247 8.18 13.95 -17.21
CA VAL A 247 8.85 13.71 -18.50
C VAL A 247 9.41 14.98 -19.11
N GLU A 248 8.68 16.09 -19.00
CA GLU A 248 9.02 17.34 -19.69
C GLU A 248 9.82 18.31 -18.78
N HIS A 249 9.78 18.09 -17.46
CA HIS A 249 10.21 19.09 -16.48
C HIS A 249 11.33 18.62 -15.56
N THR A 250 11.76 17.36 -15.65
CA THR A 250 12.79 16.81 -14.76
C THR A 250 13.89 16.10 -15.53
N LYS A 251 15.08 16.04 -14.93
CA LYS A 251 16.21 15.25 -15.44
C LYS A 251 16.12 13.81 -14.93
N THR A 252 15.54 13.61 -13.76
CA THR A 252 15.43 12.29 -13.15
C THR A 252 14.21 11.50 -13.60
N GLY A 253 13.19 12.16 -14.13
CA GLY A 253 11.91 11.52 -14.37
C GLY A 253 11.24 11.04 -13.08
N VAL A 254 11.70 11.45 -11.89
CA VAL A 254 11.11 11.06 -10.60
C VAL A 254 10.67 12.33 -9.87
N VAL A 255 9.37 12.44 -9.67
CA VAL A 255 8.77 13.54 -8.92
C VAL A 255 7.94 13.02 -7.76
N VAL A 256 7.96 13.78 -6.67
CA VAL A 256 7.16 13.52 -5.49
C VAL A 256 6.38 14.78 -5.12
N THR A 257 5.23 14.63 -4.46
CA THR A 257 4.49 15.78 -3.92
C THR A 257 5.14 16.33 -2.65
N ALA A 258 4.87 17.61 -2.34
CA ALA A 258 5.25 18.20 -1.05
C ALA A 258 4.72 17.38 0.14
N SER A 259 3.48 16.89 0.08
CA SER A 259 2.91 16.02 1.11
C SER A 259 3.72 14.73 1.33
N THR A 260 4.36 14.21 0.28
CA THR A 260 5.23 13.03 0.39
C THR A 260 6.54 13.38 1.08
N MET A 261 7.15 14.52 0.73
CA MET A 261 8.39 14.99 1.37
C MET A 261 8.19 15.32 2.85
N GLU A 262 7.07 15.96 3.20
CA GLU A 262 6.73 16.30 4.58
C GLU A 262 6.48 15.06 5.45
N ALA A 263 6.05 13.95 4.84
CA ALA A 263 5.83 12.67 5.51
C ALA A 263 7.12 11.84 5.72
N MET A 264 8.30 12.38 5.37
CA MET A 264 9.59 11.70 5.45
C MET A 264 10.58 12.42 6.38
N ASP A 265 11.47 11.67 7.03
CA ASP A 265 12.51 12.20 7.94
C ASP A 265 13.76 12.74 7.20
N ASN A 266 13.60 13.29 5.98
CA ASN A 266 14.60 14.07 5.23
C ASN A 266 15.89 13.34 4.76
N THR A 267 15.77 12.12 4.21
CA THR A 267 16.94 11.30 3.78
C THR A 267 17.26 11.34 2.28
N VAL A 268 16.60 12.20 1.48
CA VAL A 268 16.69 12.18 0.01
C VAL A 268 17.13 13.55 -0.52
N THR A 269 17.94 13.54 -1.58
CA THR A 269 18.33 14.78 -2.27
C THR A 269 17.12 15.28 -3.06
N ALA A 270 16.68 16.49 -2.75
CA ALA A 270 15.50 17.12 -3.32
C ALA A 270 15.88 18.39 -4.09
N GLY A 271 15.26 18.57 -5.25
CA GLY A 271 15.29 19.82 -6.01
C GLY A 271 14.40 20.92 -5.40
N PRO A 272 14.24 22.06 -6.09
CA PRO A 272 13.32 23.10 -5.65
C PRO A 272 11.86 22.65 -5.77
N TYR A 273 11.02 23.17 -4.88
CA TYR A 273 9.57 23.04 -4.97
C TYR A 273 9.06 23.78 -6.19
N THR A 274 8.20 23.12 -6.97
CA THR A 274 7.57 23.69 -8.17
C THR A 274 6.06 23.55 -8.04
N ASP A 275 5.37 24.68 -7.99
CA ASP A 275 3.91 24.71 -7.93
C ASP A 275 3.32 24.52 -9.33
N VAL A 276 2.45 23.52 -9.46
CA VAL A 276 1.90 23.08 -10.74
C VAL A 276 0.38 22.98 -10.67
N HIS A 277 -0.30 23.46 -11.71
CA HIS A 277 -1.70 23.18 -11.96
C HIS A 277 -1.82 21.92 -12.83
N LEU A 278 -2.03 20.77 -12.19
CA LEU A 278 -2.25 19.51 -12.89
C LEU A 278 -3.66 19.48 -13.51
N SER A 279 -3.77 18.94 -14.72
CA SER A 279 -5.03 18.91 -15.47
C SER A 279 -6.14 18.22 -14.67
N GLY A 280 -7.25 18.93 -14.45
CA GLY A 280 -8.41 18.40 -13.71
C GLY A 280 -8.28 18.46 -12.17
N ILE A 281 -7.15 18.91 -11.62
CA ILE A 281 -6.99 19.16 -10.19
C ILE A 281 -7.38 20.62 -9.89
N SER A 282 -8.29 20.81 -8.93
CA SER A 282 -8.87 22.13 -8.63
C SER A 282 -7.93 23.05 -7.84
N HIS A 283 -6.87 22.51 -7.28
CA HIS A 283 -5.90 23.21 -6.46
C HIS A 283 -4.48 23.05 -7.01
N VAL A 284 -3.57 23.90 -6.51
CA VAL A 284 -2.15 23.85 -6.87
C VAL A 284 -1.51 22.66 -6.18
N VAL A 285 -0.73 21.88 -6.93
CA VAL A 285 0.07 20.77 -6.40
C VAL A 285 1.54 21.16 -6.47
N SER A 286 2.23 21.11 -5.33
CA SER A 286 3.66 21.38 -5.28
C SER A 286 4.45 20.08 -5.49
N LEU A 287 5.29 20.06 -6.52
CA LEU A 287 6.09 18.91 -6.95
C LEU A 287 7.57 19.16 -6.71
N ILE A 288 8.30 18.10 -6.35
CA ILE A 288 9.74 18.11 -6.10
C ILE A 288 10.39 16.99 -6.89
N GLU A 289 11.41 17.32 -7.68
CA GLU A 289 12.28 16.33 -8.29
C GLU A 289 13.20 15.72 -7.22
N VAL A 290 13.33 14.40 -7.21
CA VAL A 290 14.21 13.69 -6.27
C VAL A 290 15.27 12.86 -7.00
N SER A 291 16.43 12.69 -6.35
CA SER A 291 17.60 11.97 -6.87
C SER A 291 18.34 11.18 -5.80
#